data_AF-A0A7W3IGL9-F1
#
_entry.id   AF-A0A7W3IGL9-F1
#
_cell.length_a   1.000
_cell.length_b   1.000
_cell.length_c   1.000
_cell.angle_alpha   90.00
_cell.angle_beta   90.00
_cell.angle_gamma   90.00
#
_symmetry.space_group_name_H-M   'P 1'
#
loop_
_entity.id
_entity.type
_entity.pdbx_description
1 polymer ?
#
loop_
_entity_poly.entity_id
_entity_poly.type
_entity_poly.pdbx_seq_one_letter_code
_entity_poly.pdbx_strand_id
1 'polypeptide(L)'
;MSDAHAPSLPFAWARSHGLLLQRHEEGLVMLGTVATPAWAVAELRRRHGALPLQLLDEAQWRQRMGEQYRDGGDAAALVGAAESEVDLDRLMQDMPEVADLLDAQDDAPVIRMINALLAQAARDGASDLHIEPFETHSVVRYRVDGTLRDMVQPRRALHAALVSRIKIMAHLDIAEKRLPQDGRIALRVGGRPLDIRVSTVPTGHGERAVLRLLEKDAGRLQLQRLGMADDTLATFTGLIRQPHGIVLVTGPTGSGKTTSMYAALGQLDGSSSNILTVEDPVEYDFAGIGQIQVNARIGMTFATALRAILRQDPDTIMIGEIRDLETAQIAVQSSLTGHGVLASLHTNDAISAVTRLADMGVEPFLLASSLRGVLAQRLVRRLCVHCRQPDHDAHGQPTWRAVGCPACGNSGYRGRTGIHELFVVDDRVRALIHEGQGEPALRAAARAAGMRSLREDGMRWVDDGVTTREEILRVTGDD
;
A
#
# COMPACT_ATOMS: atom_id res chain seq x y z
N MET A 1 15.71 48.14 -10.24
CA MET A 1 16.23 47.20 -11.26
C MET A 1 15.99 45.81 -10.73
N SER A 2 15.27 44.98 -11.49
CA SER A 2 14.65 43.73 -11.04
C SER A 2 15.66 42.70 -10.53
N ASP A 3 15.37 42.12 -9.36
CA ASP A 3 15.95 40.86 -8.85
C ASP A 3 15.58 39.70 -9.78
N ALA A 4 16.36 39.54 -10.86
CA ALA A 4 16.32 38.35 -11.68
C ALA A 4 17.19 37.27 -11.02
N HIS A 5 16.53 36.26 -10.44
CA HIS A 5 17.18 35.06 -9.89
C HIS A 5 18.22 34.51 -10.87
N ALA A 6 19.40 34.14 -10.37
CA ALA A 6 20.41 33.46 -11.16
C ALA A 6 19.84 32.16 -11.75
N PRO A 7 20.24 31.74 -12.97
CA PRO A 7 19.80 30.46 -13.51
C PRO A 7 20.24 29.33 -12.56
N SER A 8 19.28 28.68 -11.91
CA SER A 8 19.53 27.55 -11.03
C SER A 8 19.61 26.26 -11.84
N LEU A 9 20.58 25.40 -11.52
CA LEU A 9 20.65 24.07 -12.10
C LEU A 9 19.54 23.20 -11.51
N PRO A 10 19.04 22.15 -12.19
CA PRO A 10 18.13 21.21 -11.54
C PRO A 10 18.80 20.56 -10.30
N PHE A 11 18.11 20.50 -9.17
CA PHE A 11 18.66 19.98 -7.89
C PHE A 11 19.34 18.62 -8.05
N ALA A 12 18.68 17.69 -8.73
CA ALA A 12 19.22 16.35 -8.96
C ALA A 12 20.55 16.37 -9.74
N TRP A 13 20.66 17.27 -10.73
CA TRP A 13 21.87 17.43 -11.54
C TRP A 13 22.99 18.09 -10.75
N ALA A 14 22.68 19.14 -9.98
CA ALA A 14 23.65 19.78 -9.08
C ALA A 14 24.18 18.79 -8.04
N ARG A 15 23.30 17.96 -7.49
CA ARG A 15 23.65 16.94 -6.50
C ARG A 15 24.52 15.83 -7.06
N SER A 16 24.14 15.23 -8.18
CA SER A 16 24.86 14.08 -8.74
C SER A 16 26.27 14.43 -9.23
N HIS A 17 26.51 15.70 -9.54
CA HIS A 17 27.79 16.18 -10.08
C HIS A 17 28.56 17.09 -9.10
N GLY A 18 28.03 17.31 -7.90
CA GLY A 18 28.68 18.14 -6.89
C GLY A 18 28.93 19.59 -7.35
N LEU A 19 28.04 20.19 -8.15
CA LEU A 19 28.30 21.45 -8.85
C LEU A 19 27.09 22.40 -8.81
N LEU A 20 27.32 23.63 -8.36
CA LEU A 20 26.32 24.69 -8.24
C LEU A 20 26.69 25.88 -9.13
N LEU A 21 25.69 26.70 -9.47
CA LEU A 21 25.88 27.95 -10.18
C LEU A 21 25.29 29.09 -9.36
N GLN A 22 26.13 30.03 -8.92
CA GLN A 22 25.72 31.15 -8.06
C GLN A 22 26.08 32.48 -8.74
N ARG A 23 25.27 33.52 -8.51
CA ARG A 23 25.58 34.89 -8.94
C ARG A 23 26.37 35.60 -7.84
N HIS A 24 27.46 36.24 -8.25
CA HIS A 24 28.34 37.10 -7.46
C HIS A 24 28.29 38.53 -8.02
N GLU A 25 28.82 39.51 -7.32
CA GLU A 25 28.77 40.94 -7.68
C GLU A 25 29.29 41.25 -9.11
N GLU A 26 30.25 40.46 -9.60
CA GLU A 26 30.89 40.66 -10.92
C GLU A 26 30.47 39.63 -11.99
N GLY A 27 29.57 38.68 -11.69
CA GLY A 27 29.14 37.66 -12.67
C GLY A 27 28.65 36.33 -12.07
N LEU A 28 28.65 35.28 -12.89
CA LEU A 28 28.30 33.91 -12.46
C LEU A 28 29.57 33.14 -12.04
N VAL A 29 29.46 32.35 -10.97
CA VAL A 29 30.53 31.47 -10.47
C VAL A 29 30.01 30.05 -10.31
N MET A 30 30.85 29.06 -10.65
CA MET A 30 30.57 27.65 -10.37
C MET A 30 31.17 27.28 -9.02
N LEU A 31 30.38 26.64 -8.16
CA LEU A 31 30.85 26.11 -6.87
C LEU A 31 30.87 24.58 -6.96
N GLY A 32 32.07 23.99 -6.93
CA GLY A 32 32.28 22.55 -7.02
C GLY A 32 32.94 21.95 -5.79
N THR A 33 33.03 20.63 -5.74
CA THR A 33 33.87 19.90 -4.78
C THR A 33 35.03 19.24 -5.51
N VAL A 34 35.97 18.66 -4.77
CA VAL A 34 37.06 17.84 -5.36
C VAL A 34 36.55 16.62 -6.13
N ALA A 35 35.32 16.18 -5.86
CA ALA A 35 34.66 15.07 -6.56
C ALA A 35 33.89 15.51 -7.81
N THR A 36 33.82 16.81 -8.11
CA THR A 36 33.12 17.31 -9.30
C THR A 36 33.76 16.79 -10.58
N PRO A 37 33.03 16.07 -11.45
CA PRO A 37 33.58 15.58 -12.69
C PRO A 37 33.98 16.72 -13.64
N ALA A 38 35.16 16.62 -14.28
CA ALA A 38 35.65 17.63 -15.21
C ALA A 38 34.70 17.88 -16.39
N TRP A 39 33.95 16.86 -16.82
CA TRP A 39 32.96 17.00 -17.89
C TRP A 39 31.76 17.86 -17.48
N ALA A 40 31.36 17.85 -16.21
CA ALA A 40 30.25 18.66 -15.71
C ALA A 40 30.64 20.15 -15.70
N VAL A 41 31.90 20.45 -15.35
CA VAL A 41 32.47 21.80 -15.44
C VAL A 41 32.53 22.27 -16.90
N ALA A 42 32.97 21.40 -17.81
CA ALA A 42 33.02 21.71 -19.24
C ALA A 42 31.62 22.00 -19.81
N GLU A 43 30.61 21.25 -19.39
CA GLU A 43 29.22 21.44 -19.84
C GLU A 43 28.64 22.80 -19.39
N LEU A 44 28.91 23.22 -18.15
CA LEU A 44 28.48 24.55 -17.70
C LEU A 44 29.22 25.67 -18.43
N ARG A 45 30.52 25.51 -18.70
CA ARG A 45 31.28 26.49 -19.49
C ARG A 45 30.80 26.59 -20.94
N ARG A 46 30.42 25.46 -21.54
CA ARG A 46 29.82 25.43 -22.88
C ARG A 46 28.51 26.23 -22.94
N ARG A 47 27.69 26.14 -21.89
CA ARG A 47 26.36 26.76 -21.83
C ARG A 47 26.38 28.23 -21.38
N HIS A 48 27.29 28.59 -20.48
CA HIS A 48 27.28 29.89 -19.79
C HIS A 48 28.56 30.72 -20.01
N GLY A 49 29.49 30.24 -20.84
CA GLY A 49 30.75 30.92 -21.13
C GLY A 49 31.86 30.59 -20.13
N ALA A 50 32.96 31.35 -20.18
CA ALA A 50 34.11 31.12 -19.30
C ALA A 50 33.80 31.51 -17.85
N LEU A 51 33.27 30.55 -17.09
CA LEU A 51 32.95 30.72 -15.67
C LEU A 51 34.13 30.30 -14.77
N PRO A 52 34.43 31.07 -13.71
CA PRO A 52 35.35 30.65 -12.66
C PRO A 52 34.76 29.47 -11.87
N LEU A 53 35.63 28.51 -11.50
CA LEU A 53 35.30 27.40 -10.61
C LEU A 53 35.95 27.65 -9.26
N GLN A 54 35.14 27.70 -8.21
CA GLN A 54 35.61 27.72 -6.83
C GLN A 54 35.37 26.33 -6.22
N LEU A 55 36.42 25.74 -5.65
CA LEU A 55 36.30 24.48 -4.92
C LEU A 55 35.96 24.77 -3.47
N LEU A 56 34.93 24.09 -2.97
CA LEU A 56 34.50 24.08 -1.59
C LEU A 56 34.75 22.71 -0.99
N ASP A 57 34.88 22.65 0.33
CA ASP A 57 34.76 21.38 1.04
C ASP A 57 33.32 20.85 0.98
N GLU A 58 33.12 19.57 1.30
CA GLU A 58 31.79 18.96 1.20
C GLU A 58 30.76 19.60 2.13
N ALA A 59 31.17 20.10 3.30
CA ALA A 59 30.26 20.68 4.29
C ALA A 59 29.74 22.04 3.81
N GLN A 60 30.65 22.91 3.34
CA GLN A 60 30.35 24.21 2.75
C GLN A 60 29.51 24.07 1.49
N TRP A 61 29.81 23.08 0.65
CA TRP A 61 29.05 22.84 -0.57
C TRP A 61 27.61 22.38 -0.27
N ARG A 62 27.42 21.46 0.70
CA ARG A 62 26.09 21.04 1.14
C ARG A 62 25.29 22.20 1.74
N GLN A 63 25.93 23.06 2.52
CA GLN A 63 25.30 24.26 3.06
C GLN A 63 24.80 25.18 1.94
N ARG A 64 25.67 25.52 0.98
CA ARG A 64 25.33 26.37 -0.17
C ARG A 64 24.23 25.77 -1.04
N MET A 65 24.22 24.45 -1.21
CA MET A 65 23.14 23.73 -1.90
C MET A 65 21.80 23.89 -1.16
N GLY A 66 21.79 23.70 0.16
CA GLY A 66 20.58 23.86 0.98
C GLY A 66 20.04 25.29 0.99
N GLU A 67 20.93 26.29 0.92
CA GLU A 67 20.57 27.70 0.79
C GLU A 67 19.96 28.01 -0.58
N GLN A 68 20.55 27.50 -1.67
CA GLN A 68 20.12 27.81 -3.04
C GLN A 68 18.82 27.12 -3.48
N TYR A 69 18.52 25.94 -2.95
CA TYR A 69 17.33 25.16 -3.32
C TYR A 69 16.20 25.20 -2.29
N ARG A 70 16.27 26.14 -1.36
CA ARG A 70 15.28 26.30 -0.27
C ARG A 70 13.86 26.55 -0.78
N ASP A 71 13.74 27.27 -1.91
CA ASP A 71 12.45 27.66 -2.51
C ASP A 71 11.95 26.68 -3.60
N GLY A 72 12.75 25.67 -3.96
CA GLY A 72 12.42 24.65 -4.96
C GLY A 72 11.58 23.51 -4.38
N GLY A 73 10.29 23.79 -4.19
CA GLY A 73 9.24 22.97 -3.57
C GLY A 73 9.37 21.44 -3.60
N ASP A 74 9.00 20.86 -2.46
CA ASP A 74 8.71 19.46 -2.12
C ASP A 74 9.86 18.44 -2.17
N ALA A 75 10.68 18.37 -3.21
CA ALA A 75 11.66 17.28 -3.33
C ALA A 75 12.88 17.43 -2.41
N ALA A 76 13.40 18.64 -2.23
CA ALA A 76 14.61 18.88 -1.44
C ALA A 76 14.36 18.76 0.09
N ALA A 77 13.21 19.28 0.56
CA ALA A 77 12.81 19.21 1.97
C ALA A 77 12.56 17.76 2.43
N LEU A 78 11.97 16.93 1.57
CA LEU A 78 11.74 15.50 1.84
C LEU A 78 13.04 14.69 1.89
N VAL A 79 14.04 15.01 1.05
CA VAL A 79 15.34 14.33 1.06
C VAL A 79 16.12 14.67 2.34
N GLY A 80 16.12 15.93 2.77
CA GLY A 80 16.74 16.32 4.05
C GLY A 80 16.06 15.65 5.25
N ALA A 81 14.74 15.58 5.26
CA ALA A 81 13.97 14.87 6.31
C ALA A 81 14.11 13.33 6.25
N ALA A 82 14.52 12.77 5.11
CA ALA A 82 14.73 11.33 4.94
C ALA A 82 16.05 10.85 5.56
N GLU A 83 17.08 11.70 5.58
CA GLU A 83 18.46 11.36 5.97
C GLU A 83 18.76 11.55 7.47
N SER A 84 17.95 12.32 8.21
CA SER A 84 18.06 12.50 9.67
C SER A 84 16.95 11.77 10.42
N GLU A 85 17.21 11.25 11.63
CA GLU A 85 16.16 10.99 12.62
C GLU A 85 15.44 12.31 12.89
N VAL A 86 14.22 12.46 12.36
CA VAL A 86 13.46 13.68 12.52
C VAL A 86 12.73 13.61 13.86
N ASP A 87 13.14 14.46 14.79
CA ASP A 87 12.43 14.66 16.05
C ASP A 87 11.13 15.45 15.77
N LEU A 88 10.03 14.70 15.61
CA LEU A 88 8.71 15.26 15.34
C LEU A 88 8.23 16.17 16.49
N ASP A 89 8.57 15.84 17.74
CA ASP A 89 8.16 16.62 18.90
C ASP A 89 8.86 17.98 18.94
N ARG A 90 10.15 18.03 18.58
CA ARG A 90 10.86 19.31 18.40
C ARG A 90 10.28 20.15 17.27
N LEU A 91 10.00 19.54 16.12
CA LEU A 91 9.40 20.27 14.99
C LEU A 91 8.05 20.90 15.35
N MET A 92 7.26 20.27 16.22
CA MET A 92 6.03 20.87 16.72
C MET A 92 6.24 22.01 17.70
N GLN A 93 7.26 21.90 18.56
CA GLN A 93 7.58 22.93 19.54
C GLN A 93 8.09 24.20 18.84
N ASP A 94 8.78 24.03 17.72
CA ASP A 94 9.29 25.11 16.88
C ASP A 94 8.22 25.75 15.96
N MET A 95 6.95 25.30 16.04
CA MET A 95 5.85 25.89 15.26
C MET A 95 5.40 27.22 15.88
N PRO A 96 5.40 28.34 15.13
CA PRO A 96 4.89 29.62 15.61
C PRO A 96 3.39 29.56 15.94
N GLU A 97 2.94 30.47 16.81
CA GLU A 97 1.51 30.59 17.14
C GLU A 97 0.68 31.02 15.93
N VAL A 98 -0.55 30.52 15.84
CA VAL A 98 -1.38 30.58 14.61
C VAL A 98 -1.75 32.00 14.16
N ALA A 99 -1.63 33.00 15.04
CA ALA A 99 -1.77 34.40 14.66
C ALA A 99 -0.74 34.81 13.58
N ASP A 100 0.49 34.27 13.62
CA ASP A 100 1.56 34.58 12.67
C ASP A 100 1.46 33.77 11.36
N LEU A 101 0.79 32.62 11.36
CA LEU A 101 0.71 31.71 10.19
C LEU A 101 -0.32 32.12 9.13
N LEU A 102 -1.27 32.98 9.49
CA LEU A 102 -2.22 33.58 8.54
C LEU A 102 -1.67 34.87 7.93
N ASP A 103 -0.72 35.53 8.60
CA ASP A 103 -0.06 36.76 8.15
C ASP A 103 1.31 36.49 7.49
N ALA A 104 1.93 35.33 7.74
CA ALA A 104 3.15 34.92 7.06
C ALA A 104 2.84 34.25 5.72
N GLN A 105 3.38 34.81 4.64
CA GLN A 105 3.51 34.19 3.32
C GLN A 105 4.43 32.94 3.32
N ASP A 106 4.62 32.30 4.47
CA ASP A 106 5.68 31.33 4.72
C ASP A 106 5.07 30.01 5.21
N ASP A 107 4.53 29.23 4.26
CA ASP A 107 4.01 27.86 4.46
C ASP A 107 5.09 26.87 4.97
N ALA A 108 6.35 27.32 5.06
CA ALA A 108 7.52 26.49 5.30
C ALA A 108 7.43 25.58 6.54
N PRO A 109 6.92 25.99 7.73
CA PRO A 109 6.82 25.11 8.89
C PRO A 109 5.82 23.95 8.69
N VAL A 110 4.65 24.24 8.13
CA VAL A 110 3.60 23.24 7.86
C VAL A 110 4.06 22.26 6.76
N ILE A 111 4.72 22.78 5.71
CA ILE A 111 5.32 21.96 4.65
C ILE A 111 6.35 21.00 5.26
N ARG A 112 7.28 21.49 6.09
CA ARG A 112 8.28 20.65 6.76
C ARG A 112 7.63 19.57 7.62
N MET A 113 6.59 19.93 8.39
CA MET A 113 5.85 18.98 9.23
C MET A 113 5.21 17.85 8.41
N ILE A 114 4.47 18.19 7.35
CA ILE A 114 3.83 17.18 6.47
C ILE A 114 4.88 16.29 5.81
N ASN A 115 5.97 16.87 5.30
CA ASN A 115 7.05 16.13 4.67
C ASN A 115 7.76 15.19 5.66
N ALA A 116 8.01 15.63 6.89
CA ALA A 116 8.54 14.80 7.96
C ALA A 116 7.60 13.65 8.32
N LEU A 117 6.30 13.92 8.46
CA LEU A 117 5.30 12.88 8.74
C LEU A 117 5.21 11.85 7.61
N LEU A 118 5.27 12.26 6.34
CA LEU A 118 5.26 11.34 5.21
C LEU A 118 6.54 10.51 5.12
N ALA A 119 7.70 11.12 5.35
CA ALA A 119 8.98 10.42 5.38
C ALA A 119 9.02 9.39 6.52
N GLN A 120 8.54 9.76 7.71
CA GLN A 120 8.47 8.85 8.85
C GLN A 120 7.48 7.71 8.61
N ALA A 121 6.28 8.00 8.09
CA ALA A 121 5.30 6.98 7.73
C ALA A 121 5.86 5.95 6.74
N ALA A 122 6.60 6.40 5.71
CA ALA A 122 7.26 5.51 4.77
C ALA A 122 8.39 4.68 5.41
N ARG A 123 9.22 5.29 6.28
CA ARG A 123 10.27 4.58 7.03
C ARG A 123 9.70 3.50 7.95
N ASP A 124 8.59 3.81 8.63
CA ASP A 124 7.92 2.90 9.57
C ASP A 124 7.09 1.82 8.85
N GLY A 125 6.93 1.90 7.54
CA GLY A 125 6.11 0.97 6.75
C GLY A 125 4.62 1.10 7.06
N ALA A 126 4.15 2.33 7.33
CA ALA A 126 2.75 2.61 7.57
C ALA A 126 1.91 2.46 6.29
N SER A 127 0.76 1.80 6.38
CA SER A 127 -0.19 1.71 5.26
C SER A 127 -1.05 2.96 5.11
N ASP A 128 -1.37 3.61 6.24
CA ASP A 128 -2.23 4.78 6.28
C ASP A 128 -1.69 5.78 7.32
N LEU A 129 -1.75 7.06 6.97
CA LEU A 129 -1.54 8.20 7.87
C LEU A 129 -2.90 8.87 8.10
N HIS A 130 -3.27 9.03 9.36
CA HIS A 130 -4.53 9.63 9.79
C HIS A 130 -4.25 10.97 10.49
N ILE A 131 -4.97 12.03 10.11
CA ILE A 131 -4.96 13.33 10.80
C ILE A 131 -6.38 13.64 11.22
N GLU A 132 -6.59 13.71 12.53
CA GLU A 132 -7.92 13.70 13.14
C GLU A 132 -8.08 14.92 14.04
N PRO A 133 -9.19 15.69 13.89
CA PRO A 133 -9.53 16.75 14.83
C PRO A 133 -10.40 16.20 15.97
N PHE A 134 -10.10 16.62 17.19
CA PHE A 134 -10.97 16.53 18.35
C PHE A 134 -11.28 17.94 18.87
N GLU A 135 -12.11 18.01 19.92
CA GLU A 135 -12.53 19.28 20.51
C GLU A 135 -11.34 20.14 20.94
N THR A 136 -10.39 19.55 21.65
CA THR A 136 -9.28 20.28 22.30
C THR A 136 -7.93 20.11 21.60
N HIS A 137 -7.78 19.09 20.77
CA HIS A 137 -6.48 18.71 20.18
C HIS A 137 -6.66 18.09 18.80
N SER A 138 -5.55 17.92 18.07
CA SER A 138 -5.50 17.06 16.89
C SER A 138 -4.59 15.87 17.19
N VAL A 139 -4.88 14.73 16.57
CA VAL A 139 -4.03 13.54 16.66
C VAL A 139 -3.61 13.13 15.26
N VAL A 140 -2.32 12.82 15.09
CA VAL A 140 -1.80 12.14 13.92
C VAL A 140 -1.48 10.70 14.30
N ARG A 141 -2.02 9.75 13.54
CA ARG A 141 -1.86 8.31 13.78
C ARG A 141 -1.36 7.61 12.54
N TYR A 142 -0.49 6.62 12.70
CA TYR A 142 -0.13 5.71 11.62
C TYR A 142 -0.80 4.37 11.80
N ARG A 143 -1.24 3.76 10.69
CA ARG A 143 -1.57 2.35 10.64
C ARG A 143 -0.33 1.56 10.26
N VAL A 144 0.31 0.92 11.23
CA VAL A 144 1.47 0.05 11.00
C VAL A 144 1.06 -1.38 11.33
N ASP A 145 1.24 -2.28 10.37
CA ASP A 145 0.86 -3.68 10.48
C ASP A 145 -0.60 -3.92 10.92
N GLY A 146 -1.52 -3.08 10.43
CA GLY A 146 -2.95 -3.14 10.72
C GLY A 146 -3.38 -2.44 12.01
N THR A 147 -2.42 -2.09 12.89
CA THR A 147 -2.68 -1.41 14.17
C THR A 147 -2.51 0.10 14.06
N LEU A 148 -3.41 0.87 14.65
CA LEU A 148 -3.27 2.32 14.77
C LEU A 148 -2.33 2.67 15.93
N ARG A 149 -1.43 3.62 15.69
CA ARG A 149 -0.46 4.13 16.66
C ARG A 149 -0.50 5.64 16.66
N ASP A 150 -0.65 6.25 17.83
CA ASP A 150 -0.56 7.69 18.00
C ASP A 150 0.89 8.10 17.87
N MET A 151 1.16 8.99 16.92
CA MET A 151 2.51 9.44 16.63
C MET A 151 2.77 10.78 17.29
N VAL A 152 1.81 11.70 17.13
CA VAL A 152 1.99 13.08 17.52
C VAL A 152 0.65 13.77 17.74
N GLN A 153 0.57 14.74 18.66
CA GLN A 153 -0.66 15.45 19.00
C GLN A 153 -0.55 16.96 18.73
N PRO A 154 -0.72 17.42 17.48
CA PRO A 154 -0.66 18.85 17.15
C PRO A 154 -1.67 19.69 17.92
N ARG A 155 -1.27 20.93 18.23
CA ARG A 155 -2.19 21.94 18.77
C ARG A 155 -3.39 22.07 17.82
N ARG A 156 -4.59 22.18 18.39
CA ARG A 156 -5.84 22.25 17.60
C ARG A 156 -5.81 23.33 16.51
N ALA A 157 -5.13 24.44 16.77
CA ALA A 157 -5.01 25.55 15.84
C ALA A 157 -4.22 25.20 14.55
N LEU A 158 -3.28 24.24 14.61
CA LEU A 158 -2.49 23.79 13.45
C LEU A 158 -3.26 22.84 12.53
N HIS A 159 -4.33 22.22 13.02
CA HIS A 159 -5.05 21.19 12.30
C HIS A 159 -5.55 21.66 10.93
N ALA A 160 -6.15 22.86 10.87
CA ALA A 160 -6.68 23.41 9.62
C ALA A 160 -5.56 23.66 8.58
N ALA A 161 -4.38 24.09 9.04
CA ALA A 161 -3.23 24.31 8.16
C ALA A 161 -2.68 22.99 7.61
N LEU A 162 -2.61 21.94 8.43
CA LEU A 162 -2.21 20.60 7.99
C LEU A 162 -3.15 20.05 6.90
N VAL A 163 -4.47 20.13 7.12
CA VAL A 163 -5.46 19.68 6.12
C VAL A 163 -5.40 20.53 4.86
N SER A 164 -5.26 21.86 4.98
CA SER A 164 -5.10 22.77 3.84
C SER A 164 -3.88 22.39 2.99
N ARG A 165 -2.73 22.13 3.61
CA ARG A 165 -1.52 21.70 2.91
C ARG A 165 -1.72 20.38 2.16
N ILE A 166 -2.40 19.42 2.78
CA ILE A 166 -2.73 18.14 2.15
C ILE A 166 -3.65 18.34 0.94
N LYS A 167 -4.66 19.21 1.05
CA LYS A 167 -5.55 19.56 -0.06
C LYS A 167 -4.79 20.18 -1.22
N ILE A 168 -3.85 21.09 -0.95
CA ILE A 168 -2.98 21.68 -1.98
C ILE A 168 -2.18 20.60 -2.70
N MET A 169 -1.50 19.72 -1.96
CA MET A 169 -0.68 18.64 -2.53
C MET A 169 -1.51 17.67 -3.39
N ALA A 170 -2.78 17.46 -3.03
CA ALA A 170 -3.70 16.55 -3.71
C ALA A 170 -4.60 17.24 -4.76
N HIS A 171 -4.37 18.53 -5.04
CA HIS A 171 -5.19 19.35 -5.95
C HIS A 171 -6.69 19.38 -5.60
N LEU A 172 -7.01 19.45 -4.30
CA LEU A 172 -8.37 19.52 -3.77
C LEU A 172 -8.80 20.97 -3.50
N ASP A 173 -10.11 21.20 -3.40
CA ASP A 173 -10.67 22.52 -3.09
C ASP A 173 -10.51 22.84 -1.58
N ILE A 174 -9.68 23.84 -1.29
CA ILE A 174 -9.37 24.31 0.06
C ILE A 174 -10.55 25.05 0.69
N ALA A 175 -11.36 25.74 -0.13
CA ALA A 175 -12.50 26.51 0.33
C ALA A 175 -13.68 25.60 0.71
N GLU A 176 -13.86 24.50 0.00
CA GLU A 176 -14.89 23.51 0.35
C GLU A 176 -14.44 22.64 1.52
N LYS A 177 -15.22 22.65 2.61
CA LYS A 177 -14.93 21.92 3.86
C LYS A 177 -16.11 21.10 4.37
N ARG A 178 -17.22 21.09 3.63
CA ARG A 178 -18.52 20.51 4.02
C ARG A 178 -18.84 19.24 3.25
N LEU A 179 -18.05 18.92 2.23
CA LEU A 179 -18.21 17.73 1.40
C LEU A 179 -16.94 16.87 1.49
N PRO A 180 -17.07 15.53 1.42
CA PRO A 180 -15.92 14.66 1.24
C PRO A 180 -15.18 15.00 -0.06
N GLN A 181 -13.85 14.86 -0.05
CA GLN A 181 -13.01 15.05 -1.23
C GLN A 181 -11.93 13.97 -1.30
N ASP A 182 -11.63 13.50 -2.50
CA ASP A 182 -10.62 12.48 -2.74
C ASP A 182 -9.63 12.94 -3.82
N GLY A 183 -8.34 12.67 -3.58
CA GLY A 183 -7.25 13.10 -4.45
C GLY A 183 -6.08 12.13 -4.44
N ARG A 184 -5.04 12.46 -5.21
CA ARG A 184 -3.79 11.70 -5.25
C ARG A 184 -2.59 12.62 -5.16
N ILE A 185 -1.54 12.17 -4.50
CA ILE A 185 -0.24 12.83 -4.42
C ILE A 185 0.80 11.84 -4.94
N ALA A 186 1.61 12.26 -5.90
CA ALA A 186 2.76 11.49 -6.37
C ALA A 186 4.04 12.12 -5.83
N LEU A 187 4.81 11.37 -5.04
CA LEU A 187 6.05 11.87 -4.44
C LEU A 187 7.15 10.81 -4.42
N ARG A 188 8.37 11.22 -4.06
CA ARG A 188 9.51 10.30 -3.90
C ARG A 188 10.06 10.41 -2.49
N VAL A 189 10.08 9.31 -1.75
CA VAL A 189 10.70 9.22 -0.42
C VAL A 189 11.92 8.31 -0.49
N GLY A 190 13.09 8.79 -0.08
CA GLY A 190 14.33 8.00 -0.12
C GLY A 190 14.67 7.46 -1.52
N GLY A 191 14.31 8.20 -2.58
CA GLY A 191 14.50 7.81 -3.98
C GLY A 191 13.42 6.88 -4.56
N ARG A 192 12.53 6.32 -3.74
CA ARG A 192 11.45 5.42 -4.19
C ARG A 192 10.18 6.19 -4.53
N PRO A 193 9.48 5.87 -5.63
CA PRO A 193 8.19 6.45 -5.95
C PRO A 193 7.12 5.97 -4.97
N LEU A 194 6.35 6.92 -4.43
CA LEU A 194 5.22 6.69 -3.53
C LEU A 194 3.98 7.37 -4.11
N ASP A 195 2.94 6.59 -4.39
CA ASP A 195 1.61 7.12 -4.66
C ASP A 195 0.88 7.25 -3.32
N ILE A 196 0.20 8.36 -3.11
CA ILE A 196 -0.63 8.55 -1.92
C ILE A 196 -2.04 8.87 -2.36
N ARG A 197 -3.00 8.08 -1.91
CA ARG A 197 -4.42 8.41 -2.05
C ARG A 197 -4.86 9.21 -0.83
N VAL A 198 -5.51 10.32 -1.07
CA VAL A 198 -5.95 11.26 -0.04
C VAL A 198 -7.46 11.25 0.01
N SER A 199 -8.02 11.19 1.21
CA SER A 199 -9.45 11.40 1.45
C SER A 199 -9.62 12.37 2.61
N THR A 200 -10.43 13.41 2.42
CA THR A 200 -10.82 14.36 3.47
C THR A 200 -12.32 14.30 3.68
N VAL A 201 -12.77 14.21 4.94
CA VAL A 201 -14.19 14.15 5.29
C VAL A 201 -14.52 15.15 6.40
N PRO A 202 -15.63 15.93 6.29
CA PRO A 202 -16.07 16.81 7.37
C PRO A 202 -16.47 16.00 8.62
N THR A 203 -16.08 16.50 9.79
CA THR A 203 -16.48 15.97 11.10
C THR A 203 -16.89 17.12 12.02
N GLY A 204 -17.43 16.80 13.21
CA GLY A 204 -17.90 17.81 14.16
C GLY A 204 -16.86 18.84 14.59
N HIS A 205 -15.57 18.49 14.58
CA HIS A 205 -14.48 19.37 15.00
C HIS A 205 -13.56 19.82 13.86
N GLY A 206 -13.96 19.63 12.59
CA GLY A 206 -13.13 19.96 11.44
C GLY A 206 -13.01 18.80 10.45
N GLU A 207 -12.12 18.91 9.49
CA GLU A 207 -11.95 17.88 8.47
C GLU A 207 -10.98 16.79 8.92
N ARG A 208 -11.40 15.54 8.87
CA ARG A 208 -10.51 14.39 9.04
C ARG A 208 -9.83 14.11 7.71
N ALA A 209 -8.51 13.94 7.70
CA ALA A 209 -7.75 13.54 6.52
C ALA A 209 -7.13 12.15 6.71
N VAL A 210 -7.19 11.32 5.67
CA VAL A 210 -6.55 10.00 5.61
C VAL A 210 -5.72 9.91 4.33
N LEU A 211 -4.45 9.55 4.48
CA LEU A 211 -3.50 9.38 3.40
C LEU A 211 -3.09 7.92 3.35
N ARG A 212 -3.46 7.19 2.31
CA ARG A 212 -3.04 5.80 2.08
C ARG A 212 -1.77 5.77 1.25
N LEU A 213 -0.71 5.21 1.80
CA LEU A 213 0.61 5.13 1.19
C LEU A 213 0.70 3.85 0.34
N LEU A 214 0.96 4.01 -0.96
CA LEU A 214 1.07 2.91 -1.93
C LEU A 214 2.47 2.93 -2.56
N GLU A 215 3.32 1.96 -2.20
CA GLU A 215 4.63 1.78 -2.82
C GLU A 215 4.48 1.19 -4.23
N LYS A 216 5.01 1.85 -5.26
CA LYS A 216 4.83 1.44 -6.67
C LYS A 216 5.72 0.27 -7.14
N ASP A 217 5.99 -0.73 -6.31
CA ASP A 217 6.93 -1.82 -6.67
C ASP A 217 6.22 -3.18 -6.80
N ALA A 218 5.44 -3.34 -7.89
CA ALA A 218 4.73 -4.57 -8.23
C ALA A 218 5.67 -5.78 -8.43
N GLY A 219 6.92 -5.54 -8.87
CA GLY A 219 7.92 -6.59 -9.15
C GLY A 219 8.39 -7.38 -7.93
N ARG A 220 7.95 -7.00 -6.72
CA ARG A 220 8.26 -7.71 -5.46
C ARG A 220 7.21 -8.75 -5.04
N LEU A 221 6.06 -8.80 -5.72
CA LEU A 221 4.95 -9.67 -5.33
C LEU A 221 5.20 -11.10 -5.81
N GLN A 222 5.78 -11.93 -4.94
CA GLN A 222 6.03 -13.36 -5.16
C GLN A 222 5.15 -14.17 -4.21
N LEU A 223 4.35 -15.12 -4.73
CA LEU A 223 3.49 -15.98 -3.91
C LEU A 223 4.29 -16.71 -2.81
N GLN A 224 5.52 -17.12 -3.14
CA GLN A 224 6.47 -17.79 -2.24
C GLN A 224 6.76 -16.97 -0.97
N ARG A 225 6.62 -15.63 -1.02
CA ARG A 225 6.90 -14.73 0.10
C ARG A 225 5.68 -14.36 0.92
N LEU A 226 4.48 -14.80 0.52
CA LEU A 226 3.23 -14.45 1.20
C LEU A 226 2.93 -15.32 2.43
N GLY A 227 3.72 -16.38 2.63
CA GLY A 227 3.57 -17.25 3.80
C GLY A 227 2.59 -18.40 3.59
N MET A 228 2.36 -18.82 2.36
CA MET A 228 1.68 -20.10 2.09
C MET A 228 2.58 -21.26 2.51
N ALA A 229 2.01 -22.31 3.09
CA ALA A 229 2.72 -23.58 3.23
C ALA A 229 3.02 -24.17 1.85
N ASP A 230 4.09 -24.96 1.72
CA ASP A 230 4.60 -25.43 0.41
C ASP A 230 3.56 -26.22 -0.40
N ASP A 231 2.78 -27.07 0.28
CA ASP A 231 1.68 -27.85 -0.29
C ASP A 231 0.49 -26.96 -0.70
N THR A 232 0.13 -25.96 0.11
CA THR A 232 -0.89 -24.96 -0.22
C THR A 232 -0.46 -24.13 -1.43
N LEU A 233 0.80 -23.68 -1.46
CA LEU A 233 1.36 -22.92 -2.57
C LEU A 233 1.34 -23.72 -3.86
N ALA A 234 1.80 -24.98 -3.82
CA ALA A 234 1.82 -25.85 -5.00
C ALA A 234 0.40 -26.08 -5.54
N THR A 235 -0.56 -26.36 -4.65
CA THR A 235 -1.97 -26.58 -5.01
C THR A 235 -2.59 -25.32 -5.58
N PHE A 236 -2.44 -24.17 -4.92
CA PHE A 236 -2.97 -22.88 -5.38
C PHE A 236 -2.37 -22.46 -6.73
N THR A 237 -1.05 -22.65 -6.92
CA THR A 237 -0.40 -22.41 -8.21
C THR A 237 -0.97 -23.30 -9.31
N GLY A 238 -1.24 -24.57 -8.99
CA GLY A 238 -1.90 -25.50 -9.91
C GLY A 238 -3.31 -25.05 -10.30
N LEU A 239 -4.09 -24.52 -9.35
CA LEU A 239 -5.43 -23.98 -9.60
C LEU A 239 -5.40 -22.74 -10.51
N ILE A 240 -4.48 -21.80 -10.26
CA ILE A 240 -4.36 -20.55 -11.04
C ILE A 240 -3.98 -20.83 -12.50
N ARG A 241 -3.19 -21.89 -12.75
CA ARG A 241 -2.75 -22.27 -14.10
C ARG A 241 -3.77 -23.08 -14.90
N GLN A 242 -4.93 -23.39 -14.32
CA GLN A 242 -5.97 -24.08 -15.08
C GLN A 242 -6.48 -23.17 -16.20
N PRO A 243 -6.75 -23.73 -17.40
CA PRO A 243 -7.20 -22.93 -18.54
C PRO A 243 -8.56 -22.29 -18.29
N HIS A 244 -9.40 -22.90 -17.45
CA HIS A 244 -10.72 -22.38 -17.15
C HIS A 244 -11.23 -22.76 -15.77
N GLY A 245 -12.14 -21.94 -15.26
CA GLY A 245 -12.75 -22.10 -13.93
C GLY A 245 -12.51 -20.90 -13.04
N ILE A 246 -13.23 -20.84 -11.92
CA ILE A 246 -13.13 -19.76 -10.95
C ILE A 246 -12.23 -20.19 -9.79
N VAL A 247 -11.23 -19.36 -9.50
CA VAL A 247 -10.46 -19.39 -8.24
C VAL A 247 -10.80 -18.13 -7.47
N LEU A 248 -11.25 -18.30 -6.21
CA LEU A 248 -11.62 -17.19 -5.34
C LEU A 248 -10.55 -16.95 -4.28
N VAL A 249 -10.28 -15.68 -3.98
CA VAL A 249 -9.53 -15.28 -2.79
C VAL A 249 -10.48 -14.55 -1.86
N THR A 250 -10.62 -15.01 -0.62
CA THR A 250 -11.59 -14.44 0.33
C THR A 250 -10.95 -14.03 1.66
N GLY A 251 -11.65 -13.15 2.37
CA GLY A 251 -11.25 -12.59 3.65
C GLY A 251 -11.75 -11.15 3.84
N PRO A 252 -11.65 -10.61 5.06
CA PRO A 252 -12.08 -9.26 5.38
C PRO A 252 -11.18 -8.21 4.72
N THR A 253 -11.53 -6.94 4.89
CA THR A 253 -10.69 -5.82 4.47
C THR A 253 -9.32 -5.90 5.16
N GLY A 254 -8.25 -5.70 4.39
CA GLY A 254 -6.88 -5.74 4.91
C GLY A 254 -6.31 -7.13 5.14
N SER A 255 -6.97 -8.21 4.70
CA SER A 255 -6.41 -9.57 4.76
C SER A 255 -5.35 -9.88 3.70
N GLY A 256 -5.07 -8.94 2.78
CA GLY A 256 -4.06 -9.10 1.73
C GLY A 256 -4.54 -9.80 0.46
N LYS A 257 -5.86 -9.87 0.21
CA LYS A 257 -6.44 -10.50 -1.00
C LYS A 257 -5.83 -9.98 -2.30
N THR A 258 -5.84 -8.66 -2.48
CA THR A 258 -5.30 -8.00 -3.68
C THR A 258 -3.83 -8.34 -3.87
N THR A 259 -3.04 -8.34 -2.79
CA THR A 259 -1.62 -8.74 -2.84
C THR A 259 -1.44 -10.15 -3.37
N SER A 260 -2.24 -11.11 -2.88
CA SER A 260 -2.18 -12.51 -3.30
C SER A 260 -2.67 -12.71 -4.73
N MET A 261 -3.71 -11.97 -5.14
CA MET A 261 -4.21 -12.00 -6.51
C MET A 261 -3.18 -11.43 -7.50
N TYR A 262 -2.55 -10.31 -7.19
CA TYR A 262 -1.48 -9.74 -8.01
C TYR A 262 -0.27 -10.68 -8.10
N ALA A 263 0.14 -11.28 -6.97
CA ALA A 263 1.22 -12.27 -6.96
C ALA A 263 0.86 -13.52 -7.77
N ALA A 264 -0.41 -13.93 -7.77
CA ALA A 264 -0.92 -15.02 -8.60
C ALA A 264 -0.89 -14.68 -10.10
N LEU A 265 -1.32 -13.48 -10.48
CA LEU A 265 -1.20 -13.00 -11.87
C LEU A 265 0.27 -12.97 -12.33
N GLY A 266 1.19 -12.60 -11.45
CA GLY A 266 2.63 -12.65 -11.75
C GLY A 266 3.20 -14.06 -11.96
N GLN A 267 2.46 -15.13 -11.67
CA GLN A 267 2.84 -16.50 -12.03
C GLN A 267 2.42 -16.92 -13.44
N LEU A 268 1.55 -16.12 -14.07
CA LEU A 268 1.06 -16.34 -15.42
C LEU A 268 1.97 -15.65 -16.42
N ASP A 269 2.13 -16.27 -17.59
CA ASP A 269 2.95 -15.71 -18.65
C ASP A 269 2.12 -14.75 -19.52
N GLY A 270 2.15 -13.46 -19.16
CA GLY A 270 1.49 -12.40 -19.92
C GLY A 270 2.05 -12.16 -21.33
N SER A 271 3.14 -12.82 -21.73
CA SER A 271 3.63 -12.79 -23.12
C SER A 271 2.92 -13.81 -24.03
N SER A 272 2.32 -14.84 -23.42
CA SER A 272 1.64 -15.94 -24.13
C SER A 272 0.14 -16.03 -23.85
N SER A 273 -0.34 -15.26 -22.88
CA SER A 273 -1.75 -15.22 -22.46
C SER A 273 -2.24 -13.78 -22.38
N ASN A 274 -3.46 -13.54 -22.85
CA ASN A 274 -4.12 -12.25 -22.73
C ASN A 274 -4.81 -12.15 -21.37
N ILE A 275 -4.20 -11.37 -20.46
CA ILE A 275 -4.67 -11.21 -19.09
C ILE A 275 -5.32 -9.83 -18.95
N LEU A 276 -6.60 -9.81 -18.57
CA LEU A 276 -7.36 -8.57 -18.36
C LEU A 276 -7.93 -8.49 -16.94
N THR A 277 -7.92 -7.30 -16.35
CA THR A 277 -8.46 -7.07 -15.00
C THR A 277 -9.53 -6.00 -14.98
N VAL A 278 -10.45 -6.10 -14.01
CA VAL A 278 -11.37 -5.02 -13.63
C VAL A 278 -11.23 -4.72 -12.15
N GLU A 279 -10.96 -3.46 -11.80
CA GLU A 279 -10.56 -3.08 -10.43
C GLU A 279 -11.17 -1.74 -9.99
N ASP A 280 -11.36 -1.56 -8.68
CA ASP A 280 -11.94 -0.35 -8.09
C ASP A 280 -11.18 0.08 -6.81
N PRO A 281 -10.04 0.79 -6.93
CA PRO A 281 -9.32 1.18 -8.14
C PRO A 281 -8.16 0.21 -8.45
N VAL A 282 -7.46 0.44 -9.56
CA VAL A 282 -6.18 -0.24 -9.84
C VAL A 282 -5.14 0.17 -8.79
N GLU A 283 -4.59 -0.80 -8.07
CA GLU A 283 -3.62 -0.58 -6.98
C GLU A 283 -2.19 -0.42 -7.49
N TYR A 284 -1.78 -1.26 -8.45
CA TYR A 284 -0.45 -1.21 -9.06
C TYR A 284 -0.55 -1.38 -10.57
N ASP A 285 0.34 -0.72 -11.30
CA ASP A 285 0.51 -0.92 -12.74
C ASP A 285 1.34 -2.19 -12.99
N PHE A 286 0.77 -3.15 -13.71
CA PHE A 286 1.38 -4.45 -13.97
C PHE A 286 1.70 -4.59 -15.45
N ALA A 287 2.99 -4.58 -15.78
CA ALA A 287 3.44 -4.66 -17.16
C ALA A 287 2.94 -5.95 -17.83
N GLY A 288 2.35 -5.81 -19.02
CA GLY A 288 1.82 -6.94 -19.80
C GLY A 288 0.40 -7.38 -19.42
N ILE A 289 -0.25 -6.72 -18.47
CA ILE A 289 -1.64 -7.00 -18.08
C ILE A 289 -2.51 -5.79 -18.43
N GLY A 290 -3.63 -6.01 -19.12
CA GLY A 290 -4.59 -4.94 -19.43
C GLY A 290 -5.51 -4.67 -18.24
N GLN A 291 -5.30 -3.56 -17.54
CA GLN A 291 -6.06 -3.24 -16.32
C GLN A 291 -7.13 -2.17 -16.58
N ILE A 292 -8.40 -2.51 -16.31
CA ILE A 292 -9.54 -1.61 -16.45
C ILE A 292 -9.97 -1.13 -15.07
N GLN A 293 -10.00 0.19 -14.87
CA GLN A 293 -10.51 0.79 -13.64
C GLN A 293 -12.01 1.09 -13.76
N VAL A 294 -12.78 0.71 -12.74
CA VAL A 294 -14.18 1.12 -12.58
C VAL A 294 -14.27 2.65 -12.50
N ASN A 295 -15.27 3.21 -13.17
CA ASN A 295 -15.53 4.64 -13.19
C ASN A 295 -17.04 4.93 -13.23
N ALA A 296 -17.62 5.08 -12.05
CA ALA A 296 -19.04 5.34 -11.87
C ALA A 296 -19.52 6.63 -12.58
N ARG A 297 -18.65 7.65 -12.73
CA ARG A 297 -19.03 8.94 -13.36
C ARG A 297 -19.43 8.81 -14.83
N ILE A 298 -18.93 7.78 -15.51
CA ILE A 298 -19.22 7.49 -16.92
C ILE A 298 -19.99 6.18 -17.11
N GLY A 299 -20.48 5.57 -16.02
CA GLY A 299 -21.20 4.29 -16.06
C GLY A 299 -20.31 3.05 -16.32
N MET A 300 -18.99 3.17 -16.16
CA MET A 300 -18.07 2.02 -16.25
C MET A 300 -18.12 1.22 -14.94
N THR A 301 -19.07 0.30 -14.81
CA THR A 301 -19.22 -0.62 -13.65
C THR A 301 -18.45 -1.92 -13.84
N PHE A 302 -18.34 -2.76 -12.80
CA PHE A 302 -17.78 -4.10 -12.90
C PHE A 302 -18.44 -4.94 -14.02
N ALA A 303 -19.77 -5.03 -14.02
CA ALA A 303 -20.51 -5.78 -15.03
C ALA A 303 -20.30 -5.23 -16.46
N THR A 304 -20.30 -3.90 -16.64
CA THR A 304 -20.05 -3.28 -17.95
C THR A 304 -18.64 -3.59 -18.45
N ALA A 305 -17.63 -3.44 -17.60
CA ALA A 305 -16.24 -3.74 -17.93
C ALA A 305 -16.04 -5.23 -18.24
N LEU A 306 -16.62 -6.14 -17.45
CA LEU A 306 -16.52 -7.58 -17.71
C LEU A 306 -17.13 -8.00 -19.04
N ARG A 307 -18.30 -7.45 -19.38
CA ARG A 307 -18.90 -7.68 -20.71
C ARG A 307 -18.01 -7.18 -21.84
N ALA A 308 -17.29 -6.09 -21.63
CA ALA A 308 -16.34 -5.57 -22.62
C ALA A 308 -15.11 -6.48 -22.73
N ILE A 309 -14.54 -6.92 -21.59
CA ILE A 309 -13.41 -7.86 -21.51
C ILE A 309 -13.69 -9.13 -22.31
N LEU A 310 -14.89 -9.70 -22.23
CA LEU A 310 -15.25 -10.92 -22.99
C LEU A 310 -15.21 -10.75 -24.53
N ARG A 311 -15.15 -9.52 -25.04
CA ARG A 311 -14.96 -9.22 -26.47
C ARG A 311 -13.52 -8.82 -26.79
N GLN A 312 -12.59 -9.02 -25.87
CA GLN A 312 -11.17 -8.71 -26.04
C GLN A 312 -10.31 -9.96 -26.16
N ASP A 313 -10.92 -11.13 -26.37
CA ASP A 313 -10.23 -12.43 -26.49
C ASP A 313 -9.31 -12.74 -25.28
N PRO A 314 -9.80 -12.65 -24.03
CA PRO A 314 -8.97 -12.91 -22.85
C PRO A 314 -8.75 -14.41 -22.65
N ASP A 315 -7.61 -14.80 -22.09
CA ASP A 315 -7.39 -16.14 -21.53
C ASP A 315 -7.71 -16.16 -20.04
N THR A 316 -7.29 -15.12 -19.33
CA THR A 316 -7.49 -14.97 -17.87
C THR A 316 -8.11 -13.62 -17.54
N ILE A 317 -9.13 -13.65 -16.70
CA ILE A 317 -9.86 -12.48 -16.21
C ILE A 317 -9.67 -12.38 -14.70
N MET A 318 -9.19 -11.22 -14.23
CA MET A 318 -9.18 -10.89 -12.81
C MET A 318 -10.30 -9.91 -12.47
N ILE A 319 -11.12 -10.27 -11.48
CA ILE A 319 -12.21 -9.43 -10.98
C ILE A 319 -11.83 -8.97 -9.58
N GLY A 320 -11.62 -7.67 -9.40
CA GLY A 320 -11.19 -7.09 -8.12
C GLY A 320 -12.05 -7.57 -6.95
N GLU A 321 -13.37 -7.65 -7.15
CA GLU A 321 -14.31 -8.29 -6.22
C GLU A 321 -15.67 -8.57 -6.87
N ILE A 322 -16.37 -9.58 -6.36
CA ILE A 322 -17.76 -9.88 -6.73
C ILE A 322 -18.68 -9.35 -5.62
N ARG A 323 -19.40 -8.25 -5.90
CA ARG A 323 -20.32 -7.60 -4.94
C ARG A 323 -21.79 -7.97 -5.17
N ASP A 324 -22.15 -8.33 -6.38
CA ASP A 324 -23.54 -8.50 -6.83
C ASP A 324 -23.72 -9.73 -7.74
N LEU A 325 -24.98 -10.13 -7.91
CA LEU A 325 -25.38 -11.26 -8.73
C LEU A 325 -24.99 -11.09 -10.20
N GLU A 326 -25.11 -9.88 -10.74
CA GLU A 326 -24.82 -9.62 -12.16
C GLU A 326 -23.34 -9.91 -12.47
N THR A 327 -22.43 -9.42 -11.63
CA THR A 327 -20.99 -9.67 -11.72
C THR A 327 -20.70 -11.16 -11.52
N ALA A 328 -21.35 -11.80 -10.54
CA ALA A 328 -21.19 -13.23 -10.27
C ALA A 328 -21.62 -14.11 -11.46
N GLN A 329 -22.75 -13.79 -12.09
CA GLN A 329 -23.25 -14.50 -13.27
C GLN A 329 -22.28 -14.37 -14.44
N ILE A 330 -21.75 -13.17 -14.70
CA ILE A 330 -20.78 -12.98 -15.78
C ILE A 330 -19.50 -13.78 -15.49
N ALA A 331 -19.00 -13.77 -14.24
CA ALA A 331 -17.83 -14.55 -13.85
C ALA A 331 -18.03 -16.06 -14.10
N VAL A 332 -19.18 -16.59 -13.69
CA VAL A 332 -19.58 -18.00 -13.92
C VAL A 332 -19.65 -18.31 -15.40
N GLN A 333 -20.35 -17.50 -16.19
CA GLN A 333 -20.45 -17.74 -17.64
C GLN A 333 -19.08 -17.69 -18.31
N SER A 334 -18.23 -16.74 -17.95
CA SER A 334 -16.85 -16.63 -18.45
C SER A 334 -16.06 -17.91 -18.18
N SER A 335 -16.16 -18.44 -16.96
CA SER A 335 -15.45 -19.65 -16.58
C SER A 335 -15.92 -20.92 -17.31
N LEU A 336 -17.19 -20.97 -17.71
CA LEU A 336 -17.77 -22.08 -18.46
C LEU A 336 -17.47 -22.00 -19.97
N THR A 337 -17.14 -20.81 -20.47
CA THR A 337 -16.76 -20.58 -21.88
C THR A 337 -15.25 -20.64 -22.12
N GLY A 338 -14.49 -21.19 -21.17
CA GLY A 338 -13.07 -21.49 -21.38
C GLY A 338 -12.09 -20.47 -20.79
N HIS A 339 -12.54 -19.56 -19.93
CA HIS A 339 -11.68 -18.53 -19.32
C HIS A 339 -11.25 -18.90 -17.91
N GLY A 340 -9.98 -18.63 -17.57
CA GLY A 340 -9.52 -18.61 -16.18
C GLY A 340 -10.07 -17.36 -15.48
N VAL A 341 -10.73 -17.52 -14.34
CA VAL A 341 -11.28 -16.38 -13.58
C VAL A 341 -10.69 -16.37 -12.17
N LEU A 342 -9.98 -15.29 -11.84
CA LEU A 342 -9.49 -15.02 -10.49
C LEU A 342 -10.29 -13.88 -9.89
N ALA A 343 -10.99 -14.10 -8.79
CA ALA A 343 -11.83 -13.06 -8.20
C ALA A 343 -11.73 -13.02 -6.67
N SER A 344 -12.17 -11.91 -6.07
CA SER A 344 -12.24 -11.79 -4.61
C SER A 344 -13.66 -11.74 -4.06
N LEU A 345 -13.80 -12.23 -2.83
CA LEU A 345 -15.02 -12.12 -2.02
C LEU A 345 -14.69 -11.67 -0.59
N HIS A 346 -15.73 -11.30 0.14
CA HIS A 346 -15.67 -10.95 1.55
C HIS A 346 -16.45 -11.97 2.37
N THR A 347 -15.81 -13.11 2.68
CA THR A 347 -16.30 -14.11 3.63
C THR A 347 -15.25 -14.38 4.71
N ASN A 348 -15.66 -15.00 5.81
CA ASN A 348 -14.76 -15.27 6.93
C ASN A 348 -13.84 -16.46 6.62
N ASP A 349 -14.38 -17.54 6.09
CA ASP A 349 -13.68 -18.75 5.70
C ASP A 349 -13.89 -19.09 4.21
N ALA A 350 -13.23 -20.14 3.74
CA ALA A 350 -13.23 -20.53 2.33
C ALA A 350 -14.55 -21.18 1.90
N ILE A 351 -15.22 -21.90 2.80
CA ILE A 351 -16.45 -22.65 2.48
C ILE A 351 -17.63 -21.69 2.39
N SER A 352 -17.73 -20.70 3.28
CA SER A 352 -18.79 -19.70 3.21
C SER A 352 -18.79 -18.87 1.92
N ALA A 353 -17.72 -18.89 1.12
CA ALA A 353 -17.73 -18.30 -0.22
C ALA A 353 -18.72 -19.01 -1.17
N VAL A 354 -18.88 -20.33 -1.02
CA VAL A 354 -19.87 -21.11 -1.79
C VAL A 354 -21.29 -20.68 -1.41
N THR A 355 -21.58 -20.66 -0.11
CA THR A 355 -22.86 -20.19 0.44
C THR A 355 -23.14 -18.76 -0.01
N ARG A 356 -22.14 -17.88 0.05
CA ARG A 356 -22.29 -16.48 -0.34
C ARG A 356 -22.66 -16.31 -1.82
N LEU A 357 -22.09 -17.11 -2.72
CA LEU A 357 -22.47 -17.07 -4.13
C LEU A 357 -23.88 -17.63 -4.36
N ALA A 358 -24.25 -18.70 -3.65
CA ALA A 358 -25.61 -19.22 -3.67
C ALA A 358 -26.64 -18.19 -3.16
N ASP A 359 -26.34 -17.51 -2.05
CA ASP A 359 -27.17 -16.44 -1.47
C ASP A 359 -27.32 -15.23 -2.40
N MET A 360 -26.32 -14.93 -3.23
CA MET A 360 -26.45 -13.90 -4.25
C MET A 360 -27.44 -14.33 -5.36
N GLY A 361 -27.72 -15.61 -5.51
CA GLY A 361 -28.60 -16.17 -6.54
C GLY A 361 -27.87 -16.94 -7.64
N VAL A 362 -26.62 -17.36 -7.43
CA VAL A 362 -25.94 -18.26 -8.37
C VAL A 362 -26.41 -19.70 -8.14
N GLU A 363 -26.92 -20.33 -9.19
CA GLU A 363 -27.43 -21.69 -9.12
C GLU A 363 -26.33 -22.70 -8.71
N PRO A 364 -26.59 -23.62 -7.76
CA PRO A 364 -25.58 -24.55 -7.25
C PRO A 364 -24.92 -25.42 -8.32
N PHE A 365 -25.67 -25.85 -9.34
CA PHE A 365 -25.10 -26.64 -10.43
C PHE A 365 -24.08 -25.87 -11.27
N LEU A 366 -24.24 -24.55 -11.41
CA LEU A 366 -23.27 -23.69 -12.07
C LEU A 366 -22.01 -23.56 -11.23
N LEU A 367 -22.15 -23.38 -9.91
CA LEU A 367 -21.01 -23.33 -8.98
C LEU A 367 -20.21 -24.62 -8.98
N ALA A 368 -20.89 -25.78 -8.92
CA ALA A 368 -20.27 -27.09 -8.99
C ALA A 368 -19.42 -27.27 -10.27
N SER A 369 -19.88 -26.70 -11.38
CA SER A 369 -19.22 -26.83 -12.69
C SER A 369 -18.11 -25.80 -12.92
N SER A 370 -18.17 -24.64 -12.27
CA SER A 370 -17.27 -23.50 -12.51
C SER A 370 -16.18 -23.33 -11.44
N LEU A 371 -16.49 -23.55 -10.17
CA LEU A 371 -15.58 -23.28 -9.06
C LEU A 371 -14.48 -24.34 -8.97
N ARG A 372 -13.22 -23.91 -8.90
CA ARG A 372 -12.04 -24.79 -8.77
C ARG A 372 -11.48 -24.80 -7.36
N GLY A 373 -11.51 -23.64 -6.70
CA GLY A 373 -11.10 -23.53 -5.30
C GLY A 373 -11.28 -22.14 -4.73
N VAL A 374 -11.19 -22.07 -3.40
CA VAL A 374 -11.30 -20.85 -2.62
C VAL A 374 -10.14 -20.79 -1.64
N LEU A 375 -9.35 -19.72 -1.72
CA LEU A 375 -8.29 -19.40 -0.78
C LEU A 375 -8.80 -18.35 0.22
N ALA A 376 -9.14 -18.76 1.43
CA ALA A 376 -9.35 -17.82 2.53
C ALA A 376 -8.01 -17.37 3.11
N GLN A 377 -7.91 -16.08 3.44
CA GLN A 377 -6.67 -15.47 3.90
C GLN A 377 -6.89 -14.53 5.09
N ARG A 378 -5.90 -14.49 5.98
CA ARG A 378 -5.70 -13.45 7.01
C ARG A 378 -4.22 -13.06 7.09
N LEU A 379 -3.94 -11.89 7.68
CA LEU A 379 -2.59 -11.47 8.00
C LEU A 379 -2.36 -11.47 9.50
N VAL A 380 -1.29 -12.14 9.92
CA VAL A 380 -0.81 -12.15 11.31
C VAL A 380 0.47 -11.33 11.41
N ARG A 381 0.64 -10.62 12.52
CA ARG A 381 1.87 -9.86 12.77
C ARG A 381 3.01 -10.81 13.15
N ARG A 382 4.22 -10.49 12.70
CA ARG A 382 5.43 -11.27 13.03
C ARG A 382 6.07 -10.71 14.28
N LEU A 383 6.51 -11.58 15.17
CA LEU A 383 7.26 -11.21 16.37
C LEU A 383 8.53 -10.44 15.99
N CYS A 384 8.83 -9.39 16.76
CA CYS A 384 10.04 -8.62 16.57
C CYS A 384 11.27 -9.46 16.94
N VAL A 385 12.13 -9.71 15.95
CA VAL A 385 13.36 -10.52 16.14
C VAL A 385 14.36 -9.92 17.15
N HIS A 386 14.28 -8.61 17.43
CA HIS A 386 15.17 -7.93 18.38
C HIS A 386 14.73 -8.05 19.85
N CYS A 387 13.44 -8.30 20.12
CA CYS A 387 12.92 -8.27 21.48
C CYS A 387 12.02 -9.45 21.87
N ARG A 388 11.69 -10.36 20.94
CA ARG A 388 10.95 -11.57 21.30
C ARG A 388 11.73 -12.35 22.36
N GLN A 389 11.02 -12.87 23.36
CA GLN A 389 11.60 -13.66 24.44
C GLN A 389 11.01 -15.07 24.44
N PRO A 390 11.80 -16.09 24.82
CA PRO A 390 11.26 -17.41 25.12
C PRO A 390 10.21 -17.33 26.23
N ASP A 391 9.15 -18.10 26.10
CA ASP A 391 8.09 -18.27 27.08
C ASP A 391 7.62 -19.73 27.09
N HIS A 392 6.62 -20.07 27.90
CA HIS A 392 5.95 -21.36 27.83
C HIS A 392 4.43 -21.18 27.68
N ASP A 393 3.80 -22.03 26.90
CA ASP A 393 2.34 -22.04 26.78
C ASP A 393 1.66 -22.63 28.04
N ALA A 394 0.33 -22.68 28.05
CA ALA A 394 -0.45 -23.24 29.16
C ALA A 394 -0.15 -24.72 29.46
N HIS A 395 0.49 -25.44 28.53
CA HIS A 395 0.89 -26.84 28.66
C HIS A 395 2.39 -27.00 28.98
N GLY A 396 3.12 -25.90 29.17
CA GLY A 396 4.55 -25.92 29.43
C GLY A 396 5.41 -26.17 28.19
N GLN A 397 4.86 -26.04 26.98
CA GLN A 397 5.64 -26.14 25.75
C GLN A 397 6.38 -24.84 25.45
N PRO A 398 7.63 -24.88 24.97
CA PRO A 398 8.38 -23.68 24.59
C PRO A 398 7.63 -22.86 23.54
N THR A 399 7.45 -21.57 23.81
CA THR A 399 6.83 -20.62 22.88
C THR A 399 7.59 -19.29 22.91
N TRP A 400 7.07 -18.28 22.21
CA TRP A 400 7.64 -16.95 22.18
C TRP A 400 6.60 -15.90 22.53
N ARG A 401 7.00 -14.91 23.31
CA ARG A 401 6.16 -13.77 23.68
C ARG A 401 6.65 -12.46 23.07
N ALA A 402 5.70 -11.58 22.81
CA ALA A 402 5.95 -10.20 22.38
C ALA A 402 6.32 -9.33 23.60
N VAL A 403 7.42 -8.58 23.51
CA VAL A 403 7.90 -7.69 24.60
C VAL A 403 7.78 -6.22 24.21
N GLY A 404 8.35 -5.84 23.07
CA GLY A 404 8.42 -4.45 22.62
C GLY A 404 9.82 -3.85 22.82
N CYS A 405 10.27 -3.10 21.82
CA CYS A 405 11.50 -2.31 21.84
C CYS A 405 11.40 -1.16 20.83
N PRO A 406 12.36 -0.20 20.83
CA PRO A 406 12.38 0.89 19.86
C PRO A 406 12.32 0.41 18.39
N ALA A 407 12.99 -0.69 18.05
CA ALA A 407 13.03 -1.22 16.67
C ALA A 407 11.66 -1.71 16.13
N CYS A 408 10.67 -1.95 17.00
CA CYS A 408 9.30 -2.28 16.60
C CYS A 408 8.27 -1.23 17.04
N GLY A 409 8.73 -0.05 17.47
CA GLY A 409 7.88 0.99 18.06
C GLY A 409 7.12 0.47 19.28
N ASN A 410 7.79 -0.27 20.16
CA ASN A 410 7.25 -0.84 21.40
C ASN A 410 6.05 -1.80 21.26
N SER A 411 5.69 -2.20 20.03
CA SER A 411 4.54 -3.09 19.80
C SER A 411 4.83 -4.58 20.07
N GLY A 412 6.10 -4.98 20.05
CA GLY A 412 6.53 -6.39 20.09
C GLY A 412 6.44 -7.11 18.73
N TYR A 413 5.93 -6.45 17.69
CA TYR A 413 5.75 -7.02 16.35
C TYR A 413 6.34 -6.14 15.25
N ARG A 414 6.82 -6.76 14.17
CA ARG A 414 7.32 -6.03 12.99
C ARG A 414 7.07 -6.83 11.72
N GLY A 415 6.28 -6.28 10.82
CA GLY A 415 5.87 -6.93 9.57
C GLY A 415 4.75 -7.94 9.77
N ARG A 416 4.26 -8.48 8.65
CA ARG A 416 3.14 -9.41 8.60
C ARG A 416 3.45 -10.61 7.72
N THR A 417 2.72 -11.70 7.91
CA THR A 417 2.71 -12.87 7.03
C THR A 417 1.28 -13.41 6.92
N GLY A 418 1.00 -14.14 5.83
CA GLY A 418 -0.30 -14.73 5.59
C GLY A 418 -0.50 -16.04 6.35
N ILE A 419 -1.76 -16.28 6.72
CA ILE A 419 -2.28 -17.61 7.04
C ILE A 419 -3.41 -17.92 6.07
N HIS A 420 -3.51 -19.19 5.68
CA HIS A 420 -4.29 -19.60 4.52
C HIS A 420 -5.12 -20.85 4.81
N GLU A 421 -6.32 -20.86 4.25
CA GLU A 421 -7.18 -22.04 4.17
C GLU A 421 -7.58 -22.21 2.72
N LEU A 422 -7.19 -23.34 2.13
CA LEU A 422 -7.43 -23.62 0.72
C LEU A 422 -8.46 -24.73 0.57
N PHE A 423 -9.67 -24.34 0.18
CA PHE A 423 -10.75 -25.25 -0.17
C PHE A 423 -10.67 -25.60 -1.66
N VAL A 424 -10.46 -26.88 -1.98
CA VAL A 424 -10.36 -27.37 -3.36
C VAL A 424 -11.65 -28.10 -3.75
N VAL A 425 -12.18 -27.81 -4.94
CA VAL A 425 -13.39 -28.45 -5.44
C VAL A 425 -13.04 -29.72 -6.22
N ASP A 426 -12.91 -30.82 -5.50
CA ASP A 426 -12.82 -32.17 -6.07
C ASP A 426 -14.19 -32.72 -6.49
N ASP A 427 -14.23 -33.96 -7.00
CA ASP A 427 -15.49 -34.56 -7.48
C ASP A 427 -16.50 -34.82 -6.35
N ARG A 428 -16.04 -35.08 -5.11
CA ARG A 428 -16.93 -35.30 -3.96
C ARG A 428 -17.56 -33.98 -3.54
N VAL A 429 -16.76 -32.94 -3.40
CA VAL A 429 -17.21 -31.58 -3.10
C VAL A 429 -18.13 -31.08 -4.21
N ARG A 430 -17.80 -31.32 -5.48
CA ARG A 430 -18.63 -30.95 -6.63
C ARG A 430 -20.05 -31.53 -6.52
N ALA A 431 -20.17 -32.82 -6.17
CA ALA A 431 -21.47 -33.46 -5.97
C ALA A 431 -22.26 -32.81 -4.83
N LEU A 432 -21.61 -32.52 -3.70
CA LEU A 432 -22.24 -31.87 -2.55
C LEU A 432 -22.74 -30.45 -2.87
N ILE A 433 -21.95 -29.66 -3.62
CA ILE A 433 -22.38 -28.34 -4.10
C ILE A 433 -23.59 -28.49 -5.02
N HIS A 434 -23.55 -29.43 -5.97
CA HIS A 434 -24.66 -29.67 -6.90
C HIS A 434 -25.96 -30.06 -6.19
N GLU A 435 -25.87 -30.88 -5.14
CA GLU A 435 -26.99 -31.31 -4.29
C GLU A 435 -27.48 -30.22 -3.31
N GLY A 436 -26.82 -29.06 -3.26
CA GLY A 436 -27.16 -27.97 -2.35
C GLY A 436 -26.90 -28.30 -0.87
N GLN A 437 -25.92 -29.15 -0.58
CA GLN A 437 -25.57 -29.52 0.78
C GLN A 437 -24.95 -28.34 1.54
N GLY A 438 -25.29 -28.22 2.82
CA GLY A 438 -24.82 -27.12 3.67
C GLY A 438 -23.34 -27.19 4.03
N GLU A 439 -22.83 -26.09 4.59
CA GLU A 439 -21.42 -25.93 4.98
C GLU A 439 -20.84 -27.08 5.84
N PRO A 440 -21.58 -27.70 6.80
CA PRO A 440 -21.04 -28.81 7.58
C PRO A 440 -20.61 -30.01 6.73
N ALA A 441 -21.39 -30.35 5.70
CA ALA A 441 -21.09 -31.45 4.80
C ALA A 441 -19.89 -31.14 3.89
N LEU A 442 -19.84 -29.91 3.35
CA LEU A 442 -18.71 -29.42 2.56
C LEU A 442 -17.42 -29.42 3.39
N ARG A 443 -17.50 -28.95 4.64
CA ARG A 443 -16.36 -28.91 5.57
C ARG A 443 -15.88 -30.31 5.89
N ALA A 444 -16.77 -31.23 6.23
CA ALA A 444 -16.38 -32.62 6.48
C ALA A 444 -15.66 -33.26 5.28
N ALA A 445 -16.16 -33.04 4.06
CA ALA A 445 -15.53 -33.55 2.84
C ALA A 445 -14.15 -32.92 2.60
N ALA A 446 -14.03 -31.59 2.71
CA ALA A 446 -12.76 -30.89 2.52
C ALA A 446 -11.71 -31.29 3.57
N ARG A 447 -12.12 -31.44 4.84
CA ARG A 447 -11.26 -31.92 5.92
C ARG A 447 -10.77 -33.34 5.65
N ALA A 448 -11.64 -34.24 5.19
CA ALA A 448 -11.25 -35.60 4.81
C ALA A 448 -10.27 -35.62 3.63
N ALA A 449 -10.34 -34.63 2.74
CA ALA A 449 -9.39 -34.42 1.65
C ALA A 449 -8.08 -33.69 2.06
N GLY A 450 -7.90 -33.40 3.35
CA GLY A 450 -6.68 -32.79 3.89
C GLY A 450 -6.68 -31.27 4.01
N MET A 451 -7.84 -30.61 3.88
CA MET A 451 -7.94 -29.16 4.09
C MET A 451 -7.60 -28.77 5.53
N ARG A 452 -6.62 -27.87 5.67
CA ARG A 452 -6.30 -27.19 6.94
C ARG A 452 -7.13 -25.93 7.10
N SER A 453 -7.57 -25.66 8.33
CA SER A 453 -8.22 -24.38 8.63
C SER A 453 -7.21 -23.25 8.74
N LEU A 454 -7.69 -22.00 8.71
CA LEU A 454 -6.86 -20.81 8.96
C LEU A 454 -6.09 -20.94 10.28
N ARG A 455 -6.73 -21.46 11.33
CA ARG A 455 -6.12 -21.64 12.65
C ARG A 455 -4.99 -22.68 12.60
N GLU A 456 -5.21 -23.81 11.94
CA GLU A 456 -4.21 -24.87 11.84
C GLU A 456 -2.99 -24.45 11.01
N ASP A 457 -3.17 -23.77 9.89
CA ASP A 457 -2.06 -23.17 9.15
C ASP A 457 -1.34 -22.10 10.00
N GLY A 458 -2.09 -21.31 10.75
CA GLY A 458 -1.53 -20.30 11.65
C GLY A 458 -0.69 -20.89 12.80
N MET A 459 -1.06 -22.05 13.34
CA MET A 459 -0.32 -22.67 14.43
C MET A 459 1.12 -23.05 14.04
N ARG A 460 1.38 -23.41 12.78
CA ARG A 460 2.76 -23.70 12.34
C ARG A 460 3.67 -22.47 12.53
N TRP A 461 3.15 -21.24 12.38
CA TRP A 461 3.92 -20.03 12.62
C TRP A 461 4.21 -19.79 14.10
N VAL A 462 3.35 -20.30 14.99
CA VAL A 462 3.60 -20.28 16.43
C VAL A 462 4.72 -21.26 16.76
N ASP A 463 4.66 -22.46 16.19
CA ASP A 463 5.68 -23.51 16.38
C ASP A 463 7.06 -23.04 15.87
N ASP A 464 7.10 -22.31 14.76
CA ASP A 464 8.31 -21.69 14.21
C ASP A 464 8.78 -20.43 14.99
N GLY A 465 8.03 -19.98 16.00
CA GLY A 465 8.32 -18.77 16.76
C GLY A 465 8.21 -17.47 15.96
N VAL A 466 7.45 -17.48 14.87
CA VAL A 466 7.23 -16.34 13.97
C VAL A 466 6.12 -15.42 14.48
N THR A 467 5.09 -15.95 15.13
CA THR A 467 3.99 -15.19 15.72
C THR A 467 3.57 -15.81 17.06
N THR A 468 2.55 -15.25 17.71
CA THR A 468 2.02 -15.77 18.98
C THR A 468 0.63 -16.37 18.82
N ARG A 469 0.22 -17.21 19.78
CA ARG A 469 -1.10 -17.82 19.80
C ARG A 469 -2.22 -16.77 19.91
N GLU A 470 -2.00 -15.71 20.68
CA GLU A 470 -2.93 -14.58 20.81
C GLU A 470 -3.17 -13.92 19.45
N GLU A 471 -2.11 -13.80 18.64
CA GLU A 471 -2.21 -13.19 17.32
C GLU A 471 -3.00 -14.06 16.33
N ILE A 472 -2.87 -15.40 16.42
CA ILE A 472 -3.71 -16.32 15.65
C ILE A 472 -5.17 -16.18 16.07
N LEU A 473 -5.46 -16.28 17.38
CA LEU A 473 -6.81 -16.14 17.94
C LEU A 473 -7.47 -14.81 17.54
N ARG A 474 -6.72 -13.71 17.53
CA ARG A 474 -7.20 -12.39 17.13
C ARG A 474 -7.76 -12.35 15.71
N VAL A 475 -7.20 -13.11 14.76
CA VAL A 475 -7.58 -13.03 13.35
C VAL A 475 -8.51 -14.15 12.89
N THR A 476 -8.55 -15.27 13.61
CA THR A 476 -9.44 -16.40 13.35
C THR A 476 -10.71 -16.36 14.21
N GLY A 477 -10.78 -15.54 15.26
CA GLY A 477 -11.93 -15.50 16.15
C GLY A 477 -12.16 -16.83 16.87
N ASP A 478 -13.43 -17.26 16.97
CA ASP A 478 -13.85 -18.50 17.63
C ASP A 478 -13.84 -19.74 16.72
N ASP A 479 -13.30 -19.66 15.50
CA ASP A 479 -13.24 -20.76 14.52
C ASP A 479 -12.55 -22.04 15.03
#